data_AF-A0A2G6IRS8-F1
#
_entry.id   AF-A0A2G6IRS8-F1
#
_cell.length_a   1.000
_cell.length_b   1.000
_cell.length_c   1.000
_cell.angle_alpha   90.00
_cell.angle_beta   90.00
_cell.angle_gamma   90.00
#
_symmetry.space_group_name_H-M   'P 1'
#
loop_
_entity.id
_entity.type
_entity.pdbx_description
1 polymer ?
#
loop_
_entity_poly.entity_id
_entity_poly.type
_entity_poly.pdbx_seq_one_letter_code
_entity_poly.pdbx_strand_id
1 'polypeptide(L)'
;MDLQRYAQAARNRANELLWLLSEEQRFTLQEWIKIEGNLDLESFIPAPPKRVLTILSQTPAQDQKWLEKKDRGAFFREWIAARHWALSAATAMQIGAEIADVAGGPYRKAVRNAAPVAVKLRDRPDPEDWLWLEMDD
;
A
#
# COMPACT_ATOMS: atom_id res chain seq x y z
N MET A 1 -8.98 -9.58 18.36
CA MET A 1 -9.19 -8.83 17.10
C MET A 1 -8.14 -9.32 16.13
N ASP A 2 -8.56 -9.84 14.98
CA ASP A 2 -7.74 -10.68 14.10
C ASP A 2 -6.84 -9.84 13.17
N LEU A 3 -5.54 -10.16 13.12
CA LEU A 3 -4.55 -9.50 12.26
C LEU A 3 -4.91 -9.59 10.77
N GLN A 4 -5.66 -10.63 10.36
CA GLN A 4 -6.17 -10.73 8.99
C GLN A 4 -7.12 -9.59 8.63
N ARG A 5 -7.98 -9.16 9.57
CA ARG A 5 -8.91 -8.04 9.35
C ARG A 5 -8.17 -6.74 9.14
N TYR A 6 -7.07 -6.53 9.85
CA TYR A 6 -6.25 -5.33 9.69
C TYR A 6 -5.48 -5.32 8.39
N ALA A 7 -4.93 -6.47 7.96
CA ALA A 7 -4.32 -6.59 6.64
C ALA A 7 -5.32 -6.24 5.52
N GLN A 8 -6.56 -6.72 5.62
CA GLN A 8 -7.60 -6.37 4.64
C GLN A 8 -8.01 -4.90 4.69
N ALA A 9 -8.15 -4.30 5.88
CA ALA A 9 -8.46 -2.88 6.02
C ALA A 9 -7.37 -1.99 5.41
N ALA A 10 -6.09 -2.35 5.59
CA ALA A 10 -4.98 -1.63 4.97
C ALA A 10 -4.99 -1.73 3.44
N ARG A 11 -5.34 -2.90 2.87
CA ARG A 11 -5.55 -3.04 1.42
C ARG A 11 -6.70 -2.18 0.91
N ASN A 12 -7.83 -2.18 1.62
CA ASN A 12 -8.98 -1.35 1.25
C ASN A 12 -8.60 0.14 1.26
N ARG A 13 -7.82 0.59 2.25
CA ARG A 13 -7.31 1.97 2.28
C ARG A 13 -6.39 2.29 1.11
N ALA A 14 -5.52 1.35 0.71
CA ALA A 14 -4.69 1.53 -0.48
C ALA A 14 -5.55 1.71 -1.75
N ASN A 15 -6.63 0.94 -1.87
CA ASN A 15 -7.57 1.06 -2.99
C ASN A 15 -8.31 2.39 -2.94
N GLU A 16 -8.85 2.81 -1.78
CA GLU A 16 -9.47 4.12 -1.60
C GLU A 16 -8.57 5.25 -2.12
N LEU A 17 -7.28 5.24 -1.76
CA LEU A 17 -6.32 6.24 -2.20
C LEU A 17 -6.08 6.23 -3.72
N LEU A 18 -6.17 5.07 -4.37
CA LEU A 18 -6.11 4.95 -5.83
C LEU A 18 -7.33 5.59 -6.51
N TRP A 19 -8.53 5.40 -5.94
CA TRP A 19 -9.78 5.98 -6.46
C TRP A 19 -9.80 7.51 -6.40
N LEU A 20 -9.02 8.12 -5.50
CA LEU A 20 -8.92 9.58 -5.40
C LEU A 20 -8.10 10.20 -6.54
N LEU A 21 -7.29 9.42 -7.26
CA LEU A 21 -6.53 9.90 -8.40
C LEU A 21 -7.46 10.17 -9.59
N SER A 22 -7.16 11.20 -10.39
CA SER A 22 -7.83 11.38 -11.68
C SER A 22 -7.44 10.26 -12.65
N GLU A 23 -8.21 10.11 -13.72
CA GLU A 23 -7.89 9.16 -14.80
C GLU A 23 -6.53 9.44 -15.43
N GLU A 24 -6.23 10.72 -15.73
CA GLU A 24 -4.92 11.16 -16.24
C GLU A 24 -3.77 10.82 -15.27
N GLN A 25 -4.00 10.95 -13.97
CA GLN A 25 -3.03 10.60 -12.93
C GLN A 25 -2.83 9.08 -12.83
N ARG A 26 -3.90 8.28 -12.95
CA ARG A 26 -3.80 6.81 -13.00
C ARG A 26 -3.01 6.37 -14.23
N PHE A 27 -3.29 6.97 -15.40
CA PHE A 27 -2.53 6.72 -16.62
C PHE A 27 -1.04 7.09 -16.45
N THR A 28 -0.76 8.25 -15.87
CA THR A 28 0.63 8.68 -15.58
C THR A 28 1.35 7.69 -14.66
N LEU A 29 0.66 7.21 -13.61
CA LEU A 29 1.21 6.21 -12.69
C LEU A 29 1.49 4.89 -13.40
N GLN A 30 0.58 4.42 -14.26
CA GLN A 30 0.80 3.21 -15.06
C GLN A 30 2.02 3.34 -15.97
N GLU A 31 2.18 4.48 -16.66
CA GLU A 31 3.34 4.72 -17.52
C GLU A 31 4.65 4.74 -16.72
N TRP A 32 4.65 5.32 -15.51
CA TRP A 32 5.83 5.27 -14.64
C TRP A 32 6.20 3.84 -14.24
N ILE A 33 5.22 3.02 -13.85
CA ILE A 33 5.44 1.60 -13.50
C ILE A 33 6.01 0.83 -14.70
N LYS A 34 5.47 1.05 -15.91
CA LYS A 34 5.96 0.39 -17.14
C LYS A 34 7.39 0.78 -17.51
N ILE A 35 7.75 2.06 -17.34
CA ILE A 35 9.08 2.57 -17.70
C ILE A 35 10.14 2.11 -16.70
N GLU A 36 9.84 2.17 -15.40
CA GLU A 36 10.83 1.87 -14.36
C GLU A 36 10.86 0.38 -13.98
N GLY A 37 9.87 -0.43 -14.39
CA GLY A 37 9.82 -1.90 -14.23
C GLY A 37 9.77 -2.41 -12.78
N ASN A 38 10.06 -1.53 -11.84
CA ASN A 38 10.00 -1.61 -10.40
C ASN A 38 10.31 -0.19 -9.94
N LEU A 39 9.29 0.67 -9.87
CA LEU A 39 9.40 1.91 -9.13
C LEU A 39 9.69 1.50 -7.68
N ASP A 40 10.97 1.43 -7.31
CA ASP A 40 11.39 1.13 -5.95
C ASP A 40 11.08 2.36 -5.10
N LEU A 41 9.79 2.57 -4.81
CA LEU A 41 9.30 3.66 -3.98
C LEU A 41 9.93 3.64 -2.58
N GLU A 42 10.38 2.46 -2.13
CA GLU A 42 11.12 2.31 -0.87
C GLU A 42 12.53 2.93 -0.94
N SER A 43 13.19 2.90 -2.11
CA SER A 43 14.47 3.60 -2.34
C SER A 43 14.33 5.13 -2.34
N PHE A 44 13.18 5.66 -2.75
CA PHE A 44 12.93 7.11 -2.81
C PHE A 44 12.33 7.67 -1.51
N ILE A 45 11.62 6.84 -0.74
CA ILE A 45 10.98 7.22 0.52
C ILE A 45 11.31 6.15 1.56
N PRO A 46 12.45 6.24 2.27
CA PRO A 46 12.86 5.23 3.24
C PRO A 46 11.97 5.17 4.49
N ALA A 47 11.17 6.21 4.73
CA ALA A 47 10.16 6.26 5.78
C ALA A 47 9.03 7.22 5.37
N PRO A 48 7.77 6.96 5.76
CA PRO A 48 6.65 7.82 5.41
C PRO A 48 6.81 9.21 6.06
N PRO A 49 6.85 10.31 5.29
CA PRO A 49 6.89 11.64 5.87
C PRO A 49 5.61 11.93 6.66
N LYS A 50 5.66 12.87 7.60
CA LYS A 50 4.50 13.21 8.47
C LYS A 50 3.21 13.49 7.69
N ARG A 51 3.30 14.09 6.51
CA ARG A 51 2.14 14.34 5.64
C ARG A 51 1.51 13.06 5.12
N VAL A 52 2.31 12.08 4.70
CA VAL A 52 1.83 10.77 4.27
C VAL A 52 1.15 10.04 5.42
N LEU A 53 1.71 10.11 6.63
CA LEU A 53 1.05 9.58 7.83
C LEU A 53 -0.29 10.26 8.11
N THR A 54 -0.39 11.58 7.90
CA THR A 54 -1.67 12.29 8.00
C THR A 54 -2.68 11.75 6.98
N ILE A 55 -2.30 11.56 5.71
CA ILE A 55 -3.17 11.01 4.67
C ILE A 55 -3.64 9.60 5.02
N LEU A 56 -2.75 8.75 5.52
CA LEU A 56 -3.10 7.39 5.97
C LEU A 56 -4.13 7.38 7.10
N SER A 57 -4.14 8.40 7.95
CA SER A 57 -5.09 8.55 9.06
C SER A 57 -6.41 9.22 8.69
N GLN A 58 -6.56 9.72 7.46
CA GLN A 58 -7.76 10.44 7.03
C GLN A 58 -8.94 9.48 6.83
N THR A 59 -10.13 10.00 7.12
CA THR A 59 -11.40 9.35 6.73
C THR A 59 -11.78 9.75 5.30
N PRO A 60 -12.65 8.97 4.62
CA PRO A 60 -13.13 9.33 3.28
C PRO A 60 -13.73 10.75 3.19
N ALA A 61 -14.42 11.19 4.24
CA ALA A 61 -14.98 12.53 4.30
C ALA A 61 -13.90 13.63 4.41
N GLN A 62 -12.76 13.33 5.03
CA GLN A 62 -11.61 14.25 5.10
C GLN A 62 -10.86 14.28 3.76
N ASP A 63 -10.70 13.13 3.10
CA ASP A 63 -10.11 13.04 1.77
C ASP A 63 -10.91 13.89 0.76
N GLN A 64 -12.24 13.76 0.77
CA GLN A 64 -13.13 14.52 -0.10
C GLN A 64 -13.00 16.04 0.11
N LYS A 65 -12.98 16.49 1.37
CA LYS A 65 -12.77 17.90 1.72
C LYS A 65 -11.40 18.41 1.30
N TRP A 66 -10.39 17.54 1.25
CA TRP A 66 -9.05 17.89 0.78
C TRP A 66 -9.00 18.03 -0.73
N LEU A 67 -9.66 17.13 -1.46
CA LEU A 67 -9.81 17.20 -2.91
C LEU A 67 -10.52 18.48 -3.38
N GLU A 68 -11.48 18.97 -2.62
CA GLU A 68 -12.21 20.22 -2.93
C GLU A 68 -11.37 21.49 -2.69
N LYS A 69 -10.39 21.44 -1.78
CA LYS A 69 -9.67 22.62 -1.30
C LYS A 69 -8.34 22.86 -1.99
N LYS A 70 -7.78 21.86 -2.67
CA LYS A 70 -6.41 21.92 -3.17
C LYS A 70 -6.29 21.42 -4.60
N ASP A 71 -5.31 21.95 -5.32
CA ASP A 71 -4.97 21.51 -6.67
C ASP A 71 -4.49 20.05 -6.66
N ARG A 72 -5.25 19.18 -7.35
CA ARG A 72 -5.03 17.72 -7.40
C ARG A 72 -3.64 17.35 -7.90
N GLY A 73 -3.03 18.16 -8.77
CA GLY A 73 -1.70 17.89 -9.33
C GLY A 73 -0.58 17.89 -8.28
N ALA A 74 -0.67 18.77 -7.28
CA ALA A 74 0.35 18.90 -6.24
C ALA A 74 0.42 17.70 -5.28
N PHE A 75 -0.65 16.90 -5.22
CA PHE A 75 -0.81 15.82 -4.24
C PHE A 75 -0.61 14.42 -4.82
N PHE A 76 -0.49 14.30 -6.14
CA PHE A 76 -0.31 13.04 -6.84
C PHE A 76 0.78 12.16 -6.20
N ARG A 77 1.97 12.73 -5.98
CA ARG A 77 3.10 12.01 -5.37
C ARG A 77 2.85 11.61 -3.91
N GLU A 78 2.20 12.47 -3.13
CA GLU A 78 1.89 12.19 -1.72
C GLU A 78 0.85 11.04 -1.61
N TRP A 79 -0.09 10.94 -2.56
CA TRP A 79 -1.14 9.92 -2.56
C TRP A 79 -0.59 8.57 -3.02
N ILE A 80 0.28 8.57 -4.04
CA ILE A 80 1.02 7.38 -4.44
C ILE A 80 1.86 6.86 -3.27
N ALA A 81 2.60 7.75 -2.60
CA ALA A 81 3.38 7.37 -1.43
C ALA A 81 2.50 6.80 -0.32
N ALA A 82 1.36 7.42 -0.01
CA ALA A 82 0.42 6.89 0.97
C ALA A 82 -0.14 5.53 0.58
N ARG A 83 -0.51 5.33 -0.69
CA ARG A 83 -0.98 4.04 -1.21
C ARG A 83 0.08 2.95 -1.03
N HIS A 84 1.32 3.25 -1.41
CA HIS A 84 2.45 2.34 -1.23
C HIS A 84 2.60 1.92 0.25
N TRP A 85 2.66 2.89 1.16
CA TRP A 85 2.80 2.58 2.59
C TRP A 85 1.60 1.81 3.18
N ALA A 86 0.39 2.00 2.64
CA ALA A 86 -0.78 1.20 3.01
C ALA A 86 -0.65 -0.26 2.57
N LEU A 87 -0.10 -0.51 1.37
CA LEU A 87 0.21 -1.86 0.88
C LEU A 87 1.33 -2.51 1.70
N SER A 88 2.42 -1.79 1.98
CA SER A 88 3.51 -2.30 2.83
C SER A 88 3.01 -2.65 4.23
N ALA A 89 2.13 -1.82 4.81
CA ALA A 89 1.48 -2.12 6.09
C ALA A 89 0.59 -3.38 6.01
N ALA A 90 -0.20 -3.53 4.94
CA ALA A 90 -1.02 -4.72 4.73
C ALA A 90 -0.17 -5.99 4.65
N THR A 91 0.94 -5.94 3.93
CA THR A 91 1.90 -7.04 3.82
C THR A 91 2.51 -7.40 5.17
N ALA A 92 2.98 -6.42 5.94
CA ALA A 92 3.51 -6.65 7.28
C ALA A 92 2.48 -7.28 8.22
N MET A 93 1.22 -6.81 8.17
CA MET A 93 0.12 -7.38 8.96
C MET A 93 -0.24 -8.81 8.52
N GLN A 94 -0.18 -9.10 7.21
CA GLN A 94 -0.40 -10.44 6.67
C GLN A 94 0.68 -11.42 7.13
N ILE A 95 1.96 -11.02 7.08
CA ILE A 95 3.06 -11.81 7.65
C ILE A 95 2.78 -12.09 9.11
N GLY A 96 2.45 -11.05 9.88
CA GLY A 96 2.12 -11.15 11.30
C GLY A 96 0.97 -12.13 11.57
N ALA A 97 -0.08 -12.10 10.76
CA ALA A 97 -1.21 -13.02 10.86
C ALA A 97 -0.82 -14.48 10.60
N GLU A 98 0.00 -14.72 9.57
CA GLU A 98 0.42 -16.08 9.20
C GLU A 98 1.39 -16.73 10.20
N ILE A 99 2.11 -15.91 10.99
CA ILE A 99 3.02 -16.40 12.03
C ILE A 99 2.47 -16.25 13.45
N ALA A 100 1.22 -15.78 13.61
CA ALA A 100 0.60 -15.50 14.90
C ALA A 100 0.60 -16.75 15.82
N ASP A 101 0.41 -17.94 15.25
CA ASP A 101 0.42 -19.21 15.99
C ASP A 101 1.80 -19.62 16.52
N VAL A 102 2.85 -18.89 16.12
CA VAL A 102 4.24 -19.08 16.58
C VAL A 102 4.65 -18.00 17.60
N ALA A 103 3.74 -17.08 17.93
CA ALA A 103 3.95 -16.05 18.94
C ALA A 103 4.26 -16.67 20.31
N GLY A 104 5.28 -16.13 21.00
CA GLY A 104 5.77 -16.66 22.28
C GLY A 104 6.82 -17.78 22.15
N GLY A 105 7.12 -18.25 20.94
CA GLY A 105 8.25 -19.16 20.68
C GLY A 105 9.62 -18.44 20.64
N PRO A 106 10.74 -19.20 20.62
CA PRO A 106 12.08 -18.62 20.48
C PRO A 106 12.21 -17.81 19.17
N TYR A 107 12.81 -16.62 19.24
CA TYR A 107 12.87 -15.68 18.10
C TYR A 107 13.42 -16.31 16.80
N ARG A 108 14.39 -17.23 16.90
CA ARG A 108 14.95 -17.95 15.74
C ARG A 108 13.93 -18.80 14.99
N LYS A 109 12.97 -19.39 15.71
CA LYS A 109 11.88 -20.19 15.12
C LYS A 109 10.85 -19.29 14.42
N ALA A 110 10.55 -18.13 15.02
CA ALA A 110 9.70 -17.12 14.40
C ALA A 110 10.32 -16.60 13.08
N VAL A 111 11.61 -16.27 13.08
CA VAL A 111 12.33 -15.83 11.87
C VAL A 111 12.33 -16.90 10.77
N ARG A 112 12.60 -18.15 11.13
CA ARG A 112 12.55 -19.30 10.19
C ARG A 112 11.18 -19.44 9.53
N ASN A 113 10.10 -19.23 10.29
CA ASN A 113 8.73 -19.37 9.79
C ASN A 113 8.26 -18.14 9.01
N ALA A 114 8.75 -16.94 9.35
CA ALA A 114 8.44 -15.71 8.64
C ALA A 114 9.13 -15.61 7.27
N ALA A 115 10.33 -16.15 7.12
CA ALA A 115 11.12 -16.00 5.88
C ALA A 115 10.40 -16.54 4.62
N PRO A 116 9.79 -17.76 4.61
CA PRO A 116 9.02 -18.22 3.46
C PRO A 116 7.79 -17.36 3.15
N VAL A 117 7.13 -16.83 4.18
CA VAL A 117 5.95 -15.95 4.03
C VAL A 117 6.36 -14.60 3.42
N ALA A 118 7.48 -14.04 3.89
CA ALA A 118 8.03 -12.81 3.35
C ALA A 118 8.43 -12.96 1.86
N VAL A 119 9.05 -14.09 1.49
CA VAL A 119 9.37 -14.40 0.08
C VAL A 119 8.09 -14.51 -0.75
N LYS A 120 7.11 -15.29 -0.28
CA LYS A 120 5.81 -15.45 -0.97
C LYS A 120 5.08 -14.12 -1.18
N LEU A 121 5.18 -13.18 -0.23
CA LEU A 121 4.52 -11.88 -0.33
C LEU A 121 5.32 -10.85 -1.13
N ARG A 122 6.66 -10.97 -1.16
CA ARG A 122 7.54 -10.18 -2.02
C ARG A 122 7.41 -10.58 -3.50
N ASP A 123 7.32 -11.88 -3.76
CA ASP A 123 7.24 -12.44 -5.11
C ASP A 123 5.79 -12.56 -5.60
N ARG A 124 4.80 -12.23 -4.76
CA ARG A 124 3.48 -11.91 -5.28
C ARG A 124 3.65 -10.64 -6.10
N PRO A 125 3.17 -10.59 -7.35
CA PRO A 125 2.98 -9.31 -7.99
C PRO A 125 2.26 -8.45 -6.96
N ASP A 126 2.81 -7.26 -6.70
CA ASP A 126 2.09 -6.27 -5.93
C ASP A 126 0.67 -6.21 -6.55
N PRO A 127 -0.40 -5.92 -5.82
CA PRO A 127 -1.72 -5.80 -6.42
C PRO A 127 -1.80 -4.70 -7.53
N GLU A 128 -0.67 -4.14 -7.96
CA GLU A 128 -0.44 -3.55 -9.28
C GLU A 128 -0.95 -4.40 -10.47
N ASP A 129 -1.17 -5.71 -10.33
CA ASP A 129 -1.94 -6.47 -11.33
C ASP A 129 -3.41 -6.00 -11.47
N TRP A 130 -3.91 -5.16 -10.55
CA TRP A 130 -5.31 -4.71 -10.53
C TRP A 130 -5.55 -3.44 -11.33
N LEU A 131 -4.49 -2.66 -11.62
CA LEU A 131 -4.60 -1.55 -12.58
C LEU A 131 -4.95 -2.05 -13.99
N TRP A 132 -4.73 -3.34 -14.27
CA TRP A 132 -5.12 -4.01 -15.50
C TRP A 132 -6.54 -4.61 -15.45
N LEU A 133 -7.09 -4.88 -14.26
CA LEU A 133 -8.39 -5.56 -14.10
C LEU A 133 -9.60 -4.61 -14.08
N GLU A 134 -9.41 -3.31 -13.90
CA GLU A 134 -10.50 -2.31 -13.90
C GLU A 134 -10.66 -1.57 -15.25
N MET A 135 -9.95 -1.99 -16.30
CA MET A 135 -10.00 -1.34 -17.62
C MET A 135 -10.49 -2.24 -18.76
N ASP A 136 -10.87 -3.50 -18.47
CA ASP A 136 -11.40 -4.47 -19.45
C ASP A 136 -12.95 -4.56 -19.45
N ASP A 137 -13.64 -3.45 -19.19
CA ASP A 137 -15.08 -3.29 -19.49
C ASP A 137 -15.31 -2.37 -20.71
#